data_AF-A0A1M4EDF5-F1
#
_entry.id   AF-A0A1M4EDF5-F1
#
_cell.length_a   1.000
_cell.length_b   1.000
_cell.length_c   1.000
_cell.angle_alpha   90.00
_cell.angle_beta   90.00
_cell.angle_gamma   90.00
#
_symmetry.space_group_name_H-M   'P 1'
#
loop_
_entity.id
_entity.type
_entity.pdbx_description
1 polymer ?
#
loop_
_entity_poly.entity_id
_entity_poly.type
_entity_poly.pdbx_seq_one_letter_code
_entity_poly.pdbx_strand_id
1 'polypeptide(L)' 'MPNTPAGDWFEHPGEDLVVVIGGTLRIEFRDWQAVQLNDGDSIWYKGLQPHRWSFPSEQPTRLFLVTAQHRQDHP' A
#
# COMPACT_ATOMS: atom_id res chain seq x y z
N MET A 1 7.35 7.39 14.15
CA MET A 1 7.46 6.28 15.12
C MET A 1 7.23 4.99 14.34
N PRO A 2 7.98 3.92 14.62
CA PRO A 2 7.71 2.60 14.05
C PRO A 2 6.24 2.23 14.25
N ASN A 3 5.61 1.67 13.21
CA ASN A 3 4.19 1.28 13.19
C ASN A 3 3.14 2.40 13.22
N THR A 4 3.53 3.68 13.24
CA THR A 4 2.55 4.76 13.01
C THR A 4 2.21 4.83 11.53
N PRO A 5 0.91 4.89 11.17
CA PRO A 5 0.53 5.13 9.79
C PRO A 5 1.14 6.41 9.24
N ALA A 6 1.59 6.38 8.00
CA ALA A 6 2.16 7.53 7.30
C ALA A 6 1.11 8.61 7.00
N GLY A 7 -0.17 8.25 7.08
CA GLY A 7 -1.31 9.14 6.90
C GLY A 7 -2.63 8.48 7.30
N ASP A 8 -3.72 9.16 6.99
CA ASP A 8 -5.08 8.63 7.17
C ASP A 8 -5.40 7.52 6.16
N TRP A 9 -6.56 6.89 6.35
CA TRP A 9 -7.11 5.95 5.38
C TRP A 9 -7.30 6.62 4.01
N PHE A 10 -6.91 5.93 2.95
CA PHE A 10 -7.05 6.42 1.59
C PHE A 10 -7.61 5.37 0.63
N GLU A 11 -8.26 5.86 -0.41
CA GLU A 11 -8.91 5.11 -1.46
C GLU A 11 -8.74 5.86 -2.80
N HIS A 12 -8.68 5.13 -3.91
CA HIS A 12 -8.68 5.71 -5.25
C HIS A 12 -9.27 4.75 -6.29
N PRO A 13 -9.73 5.26 -7.46
CA PRO A 13 -10.13 4.39 -8.56
C PRO A 13 -8.98 3.51 -9.07
N GLY A 14 -9.35 2.33 -9.55
CA GLY A 14 -8.42 1.38 -10.14
C GLY A 14 -7.73 0.48 -9.11
N GLU A 15 -6.44 0.24 -9.31
CA GLU A 15 -5.71 -0.84 -8.64
C GLU A 15 -4.27 -0.42 -8.32
N ASP A 16 -3.73 -1.00 -7.26
CA ASP A 16 -2.33 -0.85 -6.86
C ASP A 16 -1.62 -2.20 -6.87
N LEU A 17 -0.41 -2.22 -7.43
CA LEU A 17 0.60 -3.24 -7.19
C LEU A 17 1.75 -2.60 -6.41
N VAL A 18 2.00 -3.13 -5.21
CA VAL A 18 3.11 -2.71 -4.35
C VAL A 18 4.15 -3.81 -4.31
N VAL A 19 5.39 -3.48 -4.67
CA VAL A 19 6.55 -4.35 -4.50
C VAL A 19 7.52 -3.70 -3.53
N VAL A 20 7.94 -4.43 -2.50
CA VAL A 20 8.98 -3.97 -1.57
C VAL A 20 10.34 -4.37 -2.14
N ILE A 21 11.18 -3.37 -2.44
CA ILE A 21 12.54 -3.55 -2.97
C ILE A 21 13.62 -3.22 -1.91
N GLY A 22 13.20 -3.18 -0.65
CA GLY A 22 14.03 -3.00 0.52
C GLY A 22 13.23 -2.51 1.72
N GLY A 23 13.52 -3.05 2.90
CA GLY A 23 12.84 -2.68 4.15
C GLY A 23 11.56 -3.48 4.40
N THR A 24 10.60 -2.85 5.08
CA THR A 24 9.36 -3.52 5.50
C THR A 24 8.19 -2.56 5.41
N LEU A 25 7.13 -2.99 4.75
CA LEU A 25 5.86 -2.28 4.66
C LEU A 25 4.80 -3.04 5.43
N ARG A 26 4.01 -2.34 6.25
CA ARG A 26 2.78 -2.88 6.80
C ARG A 26 1.60 -2.12 6.21
N ILE A 27 0.68 -2.87 5.61
CA ILE A 27 -0.56 -2.35 5.03
C ILE A 27 -1.71 -2.78 5.91
N GLU A 28 -2.48 -1.81 6.40
CA GLU A 28 -3.75 -2.06 7.05
C GLU A 28 -4.87 -1.83 6.04
N PHE A 29 -5.85 -2.74 6.03
CA PHE A 29 -7.08 -2.63 5.26
C PHE A 29 -8.26 -2.52 6.22
N ARG A 30 -9.29 -1.75 5.87
CA ARG A 30 -10.44 -1.53 6.77
C ARG A 30 -11.19 -2.83 7.08
N ASP A 31 -11.40 -3.67 6.06
CA ASP A 31 -12.25 -4.86 6.14
C ASP A 31 -11.45 -6.17 6.01
N TRP A 32 -10.12 -6.08 6.12
CA TRP A 32 -9.24 -7.24 5.97
C TRP A 32 -8.08 -7.19 6.95
N GLN A 33 -7.45 -8.35 7.15
CA GLN A 33 -6.29 -8.43 8.03
C GLN A 33 -5.13 -7.58 7.48
N ALA A 34 -4.39 -6.95 8.38
CA ALA A 34 -3.20 -6.23 8.00
C ALA A 34 -2.14 -7.19 7.44
N VAL A 35 -1.46 -6.77 6.38
CA VAL A 35 -0.42 -7.53 5.70
C VAL A 35 0.91 -6.87 5.97
N GLN A 36 1.93 -7.69 6.24
CA GLN A 36 3.32 -7.24 6.29
C GLN A 36 4.07 -7.80 5.08
N LEU A 37 4.78 -6.93 4.39
CA LEU A 37 5.63 -7.23 3.26
C LEU A 37 7.08 -6.89 3.62
N ASN A 38 7.99 -7.82 3.35
CA ASN A 38 9.42 -7.65 3.50
C ASN A 38 10.08 -7.52 2.13
N ASP A 39 11.40 -7.33 2.09
CA ASP A 39 12.15 -7.22 0.84
C ASP A 39 11.89 -8.41 -0.10
N GLY A 40 11.52 -8.11 -1.34
CA GLY A 40 11.12 -9.08 -2.37
C GLY A 40 9.62 -9.44 -2.37
N ASP A 41 8.86 -9.08 -1.35
CA ASP A 41 7.41 -9.35 -1.31
C ASP A 41 6.63 -8.35 -2.17
N SER A 42 5.47 -8.80 -2.66
CA SER A 42 4.55 -7.97 -3.42
C SER A 42 3.10 -8.26 -3.06
N ILE A 43 2.23 -7.25 -3.19
CA ILE A 43 0.78 -7.39 -3.09
C ILE A 43 0.10 -6.57 -4.18
N TRP A 44 -1.01 -7.10 -4.68
CA TRP A 44 -1.95 -6.36 -5.51
C TRP A 44 -3.29 -6.24 -4.78
N TYR A 45 -3.93 -5.08 -4.89
CA TYR A 45 -5.27 -4.86 -4.35
C TYR A 45 -6.00 -3.75 -5.13
N LYS A 46 -7.34 -3.73 -5.01
CA LYS A 46 -8.18 -2.66 -5.56
C LYS A 46 -7.94 -1.36 -4.79
N GLY A 47 -7.74 -0.25 -5.48
CA GLY A 47 -7.56 1.07 -4.87
C GLY A 47 -8.77 1.52 -4.05
N LEU A 48 -9.96 1.01 -4.37
CA LEU A 48 -11.20 1.25 -3.61
C LEU A 48 -11.30 0.44 -2.31
N GLN A 49 -10.31 -0.41 -2.00
CA GLN A 49 -10.19 -0.98 -0.67
C GLN A 49 -9.52 0.06 0.24
N PRO A 50 -10.22 0.66 1.22
CA PRO A 50 -9.58 1.62 2.13
C PRO A 50 -8.39 1.00 2.83
N HIS A 51 -7.24 1.66 2.67
CA HIS A 51 -5.98 1.19 3.18
C HIS A 51 -5.13 2.33 3.72
N ARG A 52 -4.16 1.98 4.56
CA ARG A 52 -3.11 2.89 5.03
C ARG A 52 -1.82 2.14 5.26
N TRP A 53 -0.72 2.83 5.13
CA TRP A 53 0.61 2.25 5.21
C TRP A 53 1.31 2.69 6.48
N SER A 54 2.07 1.79 7.08
CA SER A 54 3.01 2.10 8.16
C SER A 54 4.36 1.44 7.86
N PHE A 55 5.42 2.05 8.39
CA PHE A 55 6.79 1.60 8.21
C PHE A 55 7.32 1.14 9.57
N PRO A 56 7.26 -0.17 9.87
CA PRO A 56 7.58 -0.71 11.19
C PRO A 56 9.08 -0.74 11.52
N SER A 57 9.94 -0.45 10.55
CA SER A 57 11.40 -0.49 10.69
C SER A 57 11.99 0.91 10.77
N GLU A 58 13.10 1.04 11.51
CA GLU A 58 13.95 2.25 11.50
C GLU A 58 14.73 2.39 10.18
N GLN A 59 14.88 1.30 9.43
CA GLN A 59 15.50 1.36 8.10
C GLN A 59 14.52 1.88 7.06
N PRO A 60 14.99 2.69 6.07
CA PRO A 60 14.14 3.17 4.99
C PRO A 60 13.49 2.02 4.22
N THR A 61 12.19 2.13 3.98
CA THR A 61 11.46 1.22 3.09
C THR A 61 11.42 1.81 1.69
N ARG A 62 11.82 1.01 0.70
CA ARG A 62 11.80 1.37 -0.73
C ARG A 62 10.76 0.53 -1.44
N LEU A 63 9.92 1.20 -2.22
CA LEU A 63 8.78 0.59 -2.88
C LEU A 63 8.86 0.84 -4.39
N PHE A 64 8.44 -0.14 -5.16
CA PHE A 64 7.98 0.06 -6.52
C PHE A 64 6.44 -0.01 -6.50
N LEU A 65 5.80 1.14 -6.66
CA LEU A 65 4.34 1.28 -6.70
C LEU A 65 3.91 1.46 -8.15
N VAL A 66 3.02 0.60 -8.61
CA VAL A 66 2.32 0.76 -9.88
C VAL A 66 0.85 0.96 -9.58
N THR A 67 0.33 2.13 -9.95
CA THR A 67 -1.10 2.44 -9.84
C THR A 67 -1.71 2.40 -11.23
N ALA A 68 -2.64 1.48 -11.45
CA ALA A 68 -3.45 1.43 -12.65
C ALA A 68 -4.70 2.27 -12.43
N GLN A 69 -4.83 3.36 -13.19
CA GLN A 69 -6.04 4.19 -13.14
C GLN A 69 -7.03 3.73 -14.20
N HIS A 70 -8.27 3.49 -13.80
CA HIS A 70 -9.35 3.38 -14.77
C HIS A 70 -9.62 4.77 -15.33
N ARG A 71 -9.53 4.90 -16.66
CA ARG A 71 -9.98 6.10 -17.35
C ARG A 71 -11.46 6.27 -17.05
N GLN A 72 -11.85 7.39 -16.43
CA GLN A 72 -13.25 7.76 -16.43
C GLN A 72 -13.59 8.15 -17.86
N ASP A 73 -14.40 7.34 -18.54
CA ASP A 73 -15.01 7.77 -19.79
C ASP A 73 -15.96 8.93 -19.44
N HIS A 74 -15.54 10.14 -19.79
CA HIS A 74 -16.41 11.30 -19.77
C HIS A 74 -17.41 11.12 -20.93
N PRO A 75 -18.73 11.25 -20.69
CA PRO A 75 -19.71 11.23 -21.76
C PRO A 75 -19.49 12.37 -22.77
#